data_AF-A0AAW0FYW3-F1
#
_entry.id   AF-A0AAW0FYW3-F1
#
_cell.length_a   1.000
_cell.length_b   1.000
_cell.length_c   1.000
_cell.angle_alpha   90.00
_cell.angle_beta   90.00
_cell.angle_gamma   90.00
#
_symmetry.space_group_name_H-M   'P 1'
#
loop_
_entity.id
_entity.type
_entity.pdbx_description
1 polymer ?
#
loop_
_entity_poly.entity_id
_entity_poly.type
_entity_poly.pdbx_seq_one_letter_code
_entity_poly.pdbx_strand_id
1 'polypeptide(L)'
;MSDPTQLHLPPSFPYPITITAHAAHPSANVERGSRLLSYSFVHIVPNTPPEVRYGTWDSTIEGTLDQWNFRPGDIVSARKARDVPAVLITEPCKHGVQLGGLCCLCGKDMTSYDYTGFSDASRASIQMTHLANGPTVSLEEAQRIERETAQHLIKSRKLSLIVDLDQTIVHATVDPTVGEWIAEGEAWEARQAKRAAKHSDGSSDTAKENEKNGDGEGSTASDTTISEDEEDEVNPNWEALKDVKKFRLGPEALGQTDNRGRKGKDKSVEQDGCMYYIKPRPGWVDFLSQMADIYEMHVYTMGTRAYAEEVCAAIDPESKIFGGRILSRDESGSLTQKSLQRLFPCDQSMVVIIDDRADVWEWSPNLVKVIPYDFFVGIGDINSAFLPKLEPLTPVLETPSPPPATSSPSPPSSPEPPSISHSQTETKTRIYRRLLHLLPDS
;
A
#
# COMPACT_ATOMS: atom_id res chain seq x y z
N MET A 1 -28.27 5.58 24.69
CA MET A 1 -27.61 6.73 25.34
C MET A 1 -26.13 6.46 25.26
N SER A 2 -25.32 7.46 24.90
CA SER A 2 -23.86 7.34 24.89
C SER A 2 -23.35 7.01 26.28
N ASP A 3 -22.35 6.13 26.38
CA ASP A 3 -21.71 5.85 27.67
C ASP A 3 -20.99 7.10 28.19
N PRO A 4 -21.05 7.39 29.51
CA PRO A 4 -20.42 8.57 30.10
C PRO A 4 -18.91 8.59 29.91
N THR A 5 -18.36 9.76 29.62
CA THR A 5 -16.91 9.97 29.54
C THR A 5 -16.32 10.12 30.94
N GLN A 6 -15.28 9.34 31.22
CA GLN A 6 -14.61 9.29 32.51
C GLN A 6 -13.45 10.29 32.54
N LEU A 7 -13.50 11.29 33.42
CA LEU A 7 -12.40 12.24 33.60
C LEU A 7 -11.60 11.92 34.86
N HIS A 8 -10.30 11.73 34.70
CA HIS A 8 -9.35 11.53 35.80
C HIS A 8 -8.63 12.84 36.14
N LEU A 9 -8.22 12.97 37.41
CA LEU A 9 -7.39 14.10 37.82
C LEU A 9 -6.01 14.01 37.15
N PRO A 10 -5.44 15.11 36.65
CA PRO A 10 -4.16 15.09 35.95
C PRO A 10 -3.02 14.53 36.81
N PRO A 11 -2.08 13.75 36.23
CA PRO A 11 -0.94 13.21 36.98
C PRO A 11 0.04 14.31 37.42
N SER A 12 0.01 15.48 36.79
CA SER A 12 0.83 16.65 37.10
C SER A 12 0.37 17.41 38.35
N PHE A 13 -0.78 17.05 38.92
CA PHE A 13 -1.26 17.73 40.13
C PHE A 13 -0.33 17.48 41.32
N PRO A 14 -0.22 18.43 42.26
CA PRO A 14 0.65 18.34 43.42
C PRO A 14 0.05 17.43 44.50
N TYR A 15 0.01 16.12 44.21
CA TYR A 15 -0.54 15.13 45.13
C TYR A 15 0.28 14.98 46.41
N PRO A 16 -0.36 14.64 47.55
CA PRO A 16 -1.80 14.48 47.73
C PRO A 16 -2.54 15.83 47.75
N ILE A 17 -3.72 15.86 47.13
CA ILE A 17 -4.59 17.04 47.13
C ILE A 17 -5.82 16.80 47.98
N THR A 18 -6.38 17.85 48.58
CA THR A 18 -7.67 17.81 49.26
C THR A 18 -8.72 18.50 48.38
N ILE A 19 -9.82 17.81 48.07
CA ILE A 19 -10.91 18.41 47.30
C ILE A 19 -11.62 19.44 48.19
N THR A 20 -11.67 20.71 47.80
CA THR A 20 -12.27 21.77 48.63
C THR A 20 -13.72 22.04 48.26
N ALA A 21 -14.04 22.05 46.98
CA ALA A 21 -15.39 22.27 46.50
C ALA A 21 -15.59 21.73 45.08
N HIS A 22 -16.81 21.29 44.77
CA HIS A 22 -17.25 21.06 43.39
C HIS A 22 -17.88 22.36 42.88
N ALA A 23 -17.54 22.75 41.66
CA ALA A 23 -18.12 23.93 41.01
C ALA A 23 -19.39 23.60 40.20
N ALA A 24 -19.62 22.32 39.89
CA ALA A 24 -20.82 21.85 39.21
C ALA A 24 -21.52 20.73 40.01
N HIS A 25 -22.85 20.76 40.03
CA HIS A 25 -23.67 19.72 40.68
C HIS A 25 -24.03 18.61 39.66
N PRO A 26 -24.28 17.36 40.10
CA PRO A 26 -24.94 16.36 39.26
C PRO A 26 -26.16 16.92 38.52
N SER A 27 -26.29 16.54 37.26
CA SER A 27 -27.23 17.03 36.24
C SER A 27 -27.01 18.45 35.72
N ALA A 28 -25.94 19.14 36.14
CA ALA A 28 -25.58 20.43 35.55
C ALA A 28 -24.93 20.25 34.17
N ASN A 29 -25.24 21.17 33.25
CA ASN A 29 -24.49 21.29 32.00
C ASN A 29 -23.18 22.03 32.25
N VAL A 30 -22.10 21.46 31.74
CA VAL A 30 -20.74 21.98 31.85
C VAL A 30 -20.22 22.23 30.45
N GLU A 31 -19.73 23.44 30.20
CA GLU A 31 -19.03 23.75 28.94
C GLU A 31 -17.54 23.44 29.08
N ARG A 32 -16.87 23.22 27.94
CA ARG A 32 -15.41 23.10 27.93
C ARG A 32 -14.77 24.37 28.50
N GLY A 33 -13.76 24.22 29.35
CA GLY A 33 -13.12 25.29 30.10
C GLY A 33 -13.87 25.71 31.37
N SER A 34 -15.08 25.20 31.63
CA SER A 34 -15.80 25.48 32.88
C SER A 34 -15.09 24.84 34.06
N ARG A 35 -15.02 25.57 35.18
CA ARG A 35 -14.45 25.03 36.42
C ARG A 35 -15.25 23.81 36.89
N LEU A 36 -14.55 22.71 37.16
CA LEU A 36 -15.11 21.45 37.66
C LEU A 36 -14.98 21.37 39.18
N LEU A 37 -13.76 21.55 39.71
CA LEU A 37 -13.51 21.55 41.15
C LEU A 37 -12.37 22.47 41.57
N SER A 38 -12.37 22.80 42.84
CA SER A 38 -11.26 23.45 43.54
C SER A 38 -10.60 22.44 44.46
N TYR A 39 -9.28 22.54 44.61
CA TYR A 39 -8.49 21.70 45.50
C TYR A 39 -7.47 22.52 46.28
N SER A 40 -6.98 21.97 47.38
CA SER A 40 -5.84 22.49 48.12
C SER A 40 -4.74 21.44 48.26
N PHE A 41 -3.51 21.90 48.44
CA PHE A 41 -2.35 21.04 48.65
C PHE A 41 -1.32 21.75 49.53
N VAL A 42 -0.46 20.97 50.18
CA VAL A 42 0.62 21.51 51.00
C VAL A 42 1.86 21.67 50.14
N HIS A 43 2.30 22.92 49.96
CA HIS A 43 3.53 23.26 49.28
C HIS A 43 4.66 23.40 50.31
N ILE A 44 5.68 22.55 50.17
CA ILE A 44 6.83 22.51 51.07
C ILE A 44 8.02 23.12 50.33
N VAL A 45 8.50 24.27 50.82
CA VAL A 45 9.77 24.86 50.37
C VAL A 45 10.81 24.64 51.46
N PRO A 46 12.05 24.24 51.11
CA PRO A 46 13.12 24.10 52.09
C PRO A 46 13.27 25.37 52.94
N ASN A 47 13.39 25.20 54.26
CA ASN A 47 13.58 26.28 55.25
C ASN A 47 12.41 27.26 55.44
N THR A 48 11.19 26.89 55.05
CA THR A 48 9.97 27.66 55.37
C THR A 48 8.88 26.74 55.95
N PRO A 49 7.95 27.27 56.77
CA PRO A 49 6.82 26.49 57.24
C PRO A 49 5.94 26.04 56.06
N PRO A 50 5.30 24.86 56.14
CA PRO A 50 4.43 24.36 55.08
C PRO A 50 3.29 25.35 54.77
N GLU A 51 3.12 25.68 53.51
CA GLU A 51 2.09 26.62 53.04
C GLU A 51 0.98 25.84 52.33
N VAL A 52 -0.29 26.10 52.68
CA VAL A 52 -1.43 25.54 51.95
C VAL A 52 -1.73 26.42 50.74
N ARG A 53 -1.67 25.84 49.54
CA ARG A 53 -2.02 26.50 48.28
C ARG A 53 -3.29 25.91 47.70
N TYR A 54 -3.94 26.69 46.85
CA TYR A 54 -5.19 26.33 46.19
C TYR A 54 -4.99 26.27 44.68
N GLY A 55 -5.70 25.34 44.05
CA GLY A 55 -5.74 25.20 42.60
C GLY A 55 -7.16 24.88 42.14
N THR A 56 -7.35 24.96 40.84
CA THR A 56 -8.63 24.66 40.19
C THR A 56 -8.40 23.67 39.07
N TRP A 57 -9.43 22.89 38.76
CA TRP A 57 -9.44 21.99 37.63
C TRP A 57 -10.67 22.30 36.80
N ASP A 58 -10.44 22.49 35.50
CA ASP A 58 -11.46 22.92 34.54
C ASP A 58 -11.75 21.76 33.57
N SER A 59 -12.97 21.73 33.04
CA SER A 59 -13.45 20.66 32.16
C SER A 59 -12.76 20.72 30.81
N THR A 60 -12.26 19.59 30.35
CA THR A 60 -11.70 19.45 28.99
C THR A 60 -12.76 19.10 27.95
N ILE A 61 -14.00 18.83 28.38
CA ILE A 61 -15.13 18.43 27.54
C ILE A 61 -16.40 19.19 27.91
N GLU A 62 -17.38 19.18 27.01
CA GLU A 62 -18.72 19.71 27.25
C GLU A 62 -19.73 18.58 27.46
N GLY A 63 -20.72 18.79 28.32
CA GLY A 63 -21.78 17.80 28.54
C GLY A 63 -22.49 17.95 29.87
N THR A 64 -23.32 16.96 30.18
CA THR A 64 -24.07 16.91 31.44
C THR A 64 -23.28 16.11 32.47
N LEU A 65 -23.05 16.68 33.65
CA LEU A 65 -22.36 16.00 34.74
C LEU A 65 -23.25 14.93 35.34
N ASP A 66 -22.84 13.66 35.28
CA ASP A 66 -23.63 12.57 35.83
C ASP A 66 -23.33 12.38 37.31
N GLN A 67 -22.06 12.18 37.65
CA GLN A 67 -21.67 11.85 39.02
C GLN A 67 -20.22 12.25 39.34
N TRP A 68 -20.03 12.64 40.60
CA TRP A 68 -18.72 12.79 41.25
C TRP A 68 -18.34 11.55 42.05
N ASN A 69 -17.09 11.11 41.94
CA ASN A 69 -16.55 9.98 42.70
C ASN A 69 -15.68 10.38 43.90
N PHE A 70 -15.23 11.63 43.93
CA PHE A 70 -14.60 12.25 45.10
C PHE A 70 -15.56 13.25 45.71
N ARG A 71 -15.50 13.42 47.04
CA ARG A 71 -16.32 14.38 47.79
C ARG A 71 -15.46 15.53 48.30
N PRO A 72 -16.04 16.72 48.53
CA PRO A 72 -15.34 17.79 49.25
C PRO A 72 -14.88 17.28 50.63
N GLY A 73 -13.62 17.52 50.96
CA GLY A 73 -12.92 17.00 52.14
C GLY A 73 -12.06 15.76 51.88
N ASP A 74 -12.23 15.07 50.74
CA ASP A 74 -11.43 13.89 50.43
C ASP A 74 -9.97 14.26 50.12
N ILE A 75 -9.04 13.51 50.72
CA ILE A 75 -7.61 13.55 50.38
C ILE A 75 -7.35 12.50 49.30
N VAL A 76 -6.96 12.96 48.11
CA VAL A 76 -6.71 12.13 46.93
C VAL A 76 -5.20 12.01 46.68
N SER A 77 -4.70 10.77 46.65
CA SER A 77 -3.32 10.47 46.27
C SER A 77 -3.17 10.29 44.76
N ALA A 78 -1.95 10.40 44.24
CA ALA A 78 -1.66 10.18 42.82
C ALA A 78 -2.08 8.80 42.31
N ARG A 79 -2.06 7.78 43.18
CA ARG A 79 -2.55 6.44 42.84
C ARG A 79 -4.07 6.42 42.72
N LYS A 80 -4.77 6.96 43.72
CA LYS A 80 -6.25 7.00 43.73
C LYS A 80 -6.82 7.83 42.58
N ALA A 81 -6.17 8.93 42.22
CA ALA A 81 -6.52 9.76 41.07
C ALA A 81 -6.40 9.03 39.72
N ARG A 82 -5.46 8.09 39.61
CA ARG A 82 -5.24 7.27 38.40
C ARG A 82 -6.26 6.14 38.31
N ASP A 83 -6.53 5.46 39.42
CA ASP A 83 -7.33 4.25 39.44
C ASP A 83 -8.84 4.56 39.43
N VAL A 84 -9.26 5.73 39.91
CA VAL A 84 -10.67 6.11 40.04
C VAL A 84 -10.92 7.41 39.25
N PRO A 85 -11.88 7.43 38.31
CA PRO A 85 -12.24 8.65 37.62
C PRO A 85 -12.85 9.63 38.61
N ALA A 86 -12.53 10.91 38.52
CA ALA A 86 -13.02 11.93 39.43
C ALA A 86 -14.49 12.29 39.17
N VAL A 87 -14.86 12.38 37.89
CA VAL A 87 -16.20 12.76 37.43
C VAL A 87 -16.58 12.00 36.16
N LEU A 88 -17.87 11.72 36.03
CA LEU A 88 -18.50 11.16 34.84
C LEU A 88 -19.32 12.27 34.16
N ILE A 89 -19.07 12.50 32.87
CA ILE A 89 -19.78 13.51 32.08
C ILE A 89 -20.33 12.84 30.82
N THR A 90 -21.65 12.95 30.61
CA THR A 90 -22.28 12.53 29.36
C THR A 90 -22.15 13.64 28.34
N GLU A 91 -21.25 13.44 27.36
CA GLU A 91 -21.08 14.35 26.22
C GLU A 91 -22.29 14.26 25.26
N PRO A 92 -22.78 15.38 24.72
CA PRO A 92 -23.83 15.35 23.69
C PRO A 92 -23.32 14.71 22.38
N CYS A 93 -22.01 14.82 22.12
CA CYS A 93 -21.31 14.17 21.04
C CYS A 93 -19.87 13.88 21.47
N LYS A 94 -19.41 12.62 21.33
CA LYS A 94 -18.00 12.24 21.62
C LYS A 94 -17.02 12.67 20.52
N HIS A 95 -17.53 13.11 19.37
CA HIS A 95 -16.77 13.48 18.17
C HIS A 95 -15.87 12.34 17.62
N GLY A 96 -16.34 11.10 17.76
CA GLY A 96 -15.59 9.89 17.40
C GLY A 96 -15.51 9.58 15.91
N VAL A 97 -16.18 10.35 15.04
CA VAL A 97 -16.09 10.25 13.58
C VAL A 97 -15.95 11.64 12.99
N GLN A 98 -14.89 11.86 12.22
CA GLN A 98 -14.53 13.14 11.61
C GLN A 98 -14.28 12.98 10.11
N LEU A 99 -14.66 13.97 9.32
CA LEU A 99 -14.40 14.02 7.88
C LEU A 99 -14.13 15.47 7.48
N GLY A 100 -12.99 15.71 6.83
CA GLY A 100 -12.63 17.06 6.36
C GLY A 100 -12.57 18.12 7.47
N GLY A 101 -12.18 17.72 8.69
CA GLY A 101 -12.12 18.62 9.85
C GLY A 101 -13.45 18.86 10.55
N LEU A 102 -14.55 18.22 10.12
CA LEU A 102 -15.87 18.33 10.73
C LEU A 102 -16.26 17.02 11.42
N CYS A 103 -17.00 17.11 12.53
CA CYS A 103 -17.62 15.93 13.12
C CYS A 103 -18.82 15.48 12.28
N CYS A 104 -18.86 14.19 11.92
CA CYS A 104 -19.94 13.61 11.12
C CYS A 104 -21.27 13.46 11.87
N LEU A 105 -21.27 13.57 13.20
CA LEU A 105 -22.46 13.38 14.04
C LEU A 105 -23.15 14.70 14.39
N CYS A 106 -22.38 15.74 14.75
CA CYS A 106 -22.92 17.03 15.18
C CYS A 106 -22.61 18.19 14.24
N GLY A 107 -21.73 18.01 13.24
CA GLY A 107 -21.33 19.06 12.30
C GLY A 107 -20.38 20.12 12.86
N LYS A 108 -19.89 19.96 14.09
CA LYS A 108 -18.93 20.89 14.72
C LYS A 108 -17.58 20.86 14.01
N ASP A 109 -16.95 22.02 13.89
CA ASP A 109 -15.59 22.16 13.38
C ASP A 109 -14.54 21.75 14.42
N MET A 110 -13.81 20.68 14.11
CA MET A 110 -12.81 20.04 14.95
C MET A 110 -11.43 20.68 14.81
N THR A 111 -11.24 21.50 13.77
CA THR A 111 -9.98 22.21 13.50
C THR A 111 -9.84 23.49 14.31
N SER A 112 -10.90 23.91 14.99
CA SER A 112 -10.87 25.03 15.91
C SER A 112 -9.91 24.76 17.08
N TYR A 113 -9.10 25.77 17.38
CA TYR A 113 -8.19 25.76 18.53
C TYR A 113 -8.84 26.56 19.65
N ASP A 114 -8.89 25.96 20.83
CA ASP A 114 -9.22 26.72 22.03
C ASP A 114 -8.05 27.61 22.43
N TYR A 115 -8.33 28.61 23.29
CA TYR A 115 -7.32 29.49 23.89
C TYR A 115 -6.22 28.72 24.66
N THR A 116 -6.47 27.43 24.96
CA THR A 116 -5.53 26.50 25.61
C THR A 116 -4.59 25.78 24.62
N GLY A 117 -4.76 26.00 23.31
CA GLY A 117 -3.96 25.38 22.25
C GLY A 117 -4.33 23.92 21.91
N PHE A 118 -5.36 23.37 22.55
CA PHE A 118 -5.85 22.01 22.25
C PHE A 118 -6.94 22.04 21.18
N SER A 119 -6.78 21.21 20.15
CA SER A 119 -7.79 20.97 19.10
C SER A 119 -8.43 19.59 19.27
N ASP A 120 -9.74 19.51 19.06
CA ASP A 120 -10.48 18.25 19.10
C ASP A 120 -10.24 17.36 17.86
N ALA A 121 -9.46 17.83 16.88
CA ALA A 121 -9.02 17.02 15.74
C ALA A 121 -8.26 15.75 16.18
N SER A 122 -7.54 15.83 17.31
CA SER A 122 -6.82 14.69 17.89
C SER A 122 -7.71 13.55 18.40
N ARG A 123 -9.03 13.79 18.55
CA ARG A 123 -9.98 12.78 19.07
C ARG A 123 -10.25 11.65 18.07
N ALA A 124 -10.07 11.89 16.77
CA ALA A 124 -10.28 10.91 15.72
C ALA A 124 -9.14 10.97 14.70
N SER A 125 -8.11 10.16 14.94
CA SER A 125 -6.89 10.12 14.13
C SER A 125 -6.77 8.87 13.26
N ILE A 126 -7.64 7.88 13.45
CA ILE A 126 -7.53 6.58 12.79
C ILE A 126 -8.33 6.60 11.48
N GLN A 127 -7.68 6.38 10.35
CA GLN A 127 -8.32 6.37 9.05
C GLN A 127 -8.89 4.98 8.73
N MET A 128 -10.22 4.87 8.61
CA MET A 128 -10.89 3.57 8.44
C MET A 128 -11.09 3.13 6.98
N THR A 129 -10.80 4.01 6.02
CA THR A 129 -11.07 3.75 4.59
C THR A 129 -9.80 3.73 3.77
N HIS A 130 -9.92 3.17 2.56
CA HIS A 130 -8.84 3.11 1.57
C HIS A 130 -8.64 4.40 0.76
N LEU A 131 -9.20 5.53 1.21
CA LEU A 131 -9.14 6.82 0.52
C LEU A 131 -8.26 7.80 1.30
N ALA A 132 -7.34 8.51 0.65
CA ALA A 132 -6.40 9.46 1.30
C ALA A 132 -7.10 10.49 2.21
N ASN A 133 -8.27 10.99 1.78
CA ASN A 133 -9.06 12.00 2.50
C ASN A 133 -10.37 11.43 3.06
N GLY A 134 -10.36 10.14 3.41
CA GLY A 134 -11.52 9.46 3.98
C GLY A 134 -11.83 9.87 5.43
N PRO A 135 -12.93 9.36 6.00
CA PRO A 135 -13.29 9.63 7.38
C PRO A 135 -12.24 9.07 8.35
N THR A 136 -11.94 9.84 9.38
CA THR A 136 -11.16 9.40 10.54
C THR A 136 -12.09 9.10 11.71
N VAL A 137 -11.68 8.17 12.57
CA VAL A 137 -12.43 7.74 13.74
C VAL A 137 -11.56 7.71 14.98
N SER A 138 -12.20 7.73 16.15
CA SER A 138 -11.54 7.51 17.43
C SER A 138 -11.15 6.04 17.61
N LEU A 139 -10.27 5.76 18.57
CA LEU A 139 -9.90 4.38 18.91
C LEU A 139 -11.10 3.52 19.33
N GLU A 140 -12.00 4.08 20.14
CA GLU A 140 -13.23 3.38 20.58
C GLU A 140 -14.09 2.97 19.38
N GLU A 141 -14.22 3.87 18.41
CA GLU A 141 -15.03 3.65 17.21
C GLU A 141 -14.35 2.71 16.21
N ALA A 142 -13.03 2.81 16.03
CA ALA A 142 -12.25 1.85 15.24
C ALA A 142 -12.41 0.42 15.78
N GLN A 143 -12.29 0.25 17.11
CA GLN A 143 -12.49 -1.05 17.77
C GLN A 143 -13.93 -1.57 17.62
N ARG A 144 -14.93 -0.69 17.57
CA ARG A 144 -16.32 -1.09 17.31
C ARG A 144 -16.49 -1.60 15.88
N ILE A 145 -16.01 -0.83 14.89
CA ILE A 145 -16.09 -1.17 13.46
C ILE A 145 -15.33 -2.47 13.18
N GLU A 146 -14.14 -2.65 13.76
CA GLU A 146 -13.36 -3.88 13.60
C GLU A 146 -14.06 -5.08 14.22
N ARG A 147 -14.63 -4.96 15.43
CA ARG A 147 -15.39 -6.06 16.04
C ARG A 147 -16.59 -6.47 15.19
N GLU A 148 -17.30 -5.52 14.60
CA GLU A 148 -18.42 -5.80 13.70
C GLU A 148 -17.95 -6.48 12.41
N THR A 149 -16.83 -6.02 11.85
CA THR A 149 -16.21 -6.64 10.67
C THR A 149 -15.77 -8.07 10.96
N ALA A 150 -15.07 -8.31 12.07
CA ALA A 150 -14.65 -9.64 12.51
C ALA A 150 -15.85 -10.57 12.73
N GLN A 151 -16.93 -10.09 13.38
CA GLN A 151 -18.16 -10.88 13.54
C GLN A 151 -18.81 -11.22 12.20
N HIS A 152 -18.81 -10.30 11.24
CA HIS A 152 -19.32 -10.53 9.89
C HIS A 152 -18.49 -11.60 9.15
N LEU A 153 -17.17 -11.53 9.23
CA LEU A 153 -16.25 -12.53 8.67
C LEU A 153 -16.47 -13.91 9.31
N ILE A 154 -16.56 -14.00 10.63
CA ILE A 154 -16.86 -15.26 11.34
C ILE A 154 -18.21 -15.83 10.90
N LYS A 155 -19.25 -14.99 10.80
CA LYS A 155 -20.59 -15.42 10.39
C LYS A 155 -20.62 -15.94 8.95
N SER A 156 -19.86 -15.31 8.06
CA SER A 156 -19.71 -15.73 6.66
C SER A 156 -18.69 -16.86 6.48
N ARG A 157 -18.01 -17.29 7.55
CA ARG A 157 -16.89 -18.25 7.53
C ARG A 157 -15.77 -17.83 6.59
N LYS A 158 -15.49 -16.54 6.53
CA LYS A 158 -14.42 -15.94 5.75
C LYS A 158 -13.31 -15.39 6.65
N LEU A 159 -12.14 -15.23 6.05
CA LEU A 159 -11.02 -14.44 6.58
C LEU A 159 -10.80 -13.21 5.70
N SER A 160 -9.91 -12.29 6.07
CA SER A 160 -9.46 -11.21 5.18
C SER A 160 -8.19 -11.63 4.45
N LEU A 161 -8.13 -11.42 3.13
CA LEU A 161 -6.94 -11.66 2.32
C LEU A 161 -6.45 -10.35 1.71
N ILE A 162 -5.23 -9.96 2.06
CA ILE A 162 -4.51 -8.86 1.41
C ILE A 162 -3.71 -9.45 0.25
N VAL A 163 -3.95 -8.90 -0.94
CA VAL A 163 -3.37 -9.34 -2.20
C VAL A 163 -2.50 -8.22 -2.75
N ASP A 164 -1.21 -8.50 -2.91
CA ASP A 164 -0.33 -7.65 -3.72
C ASP A 164 -0.55 -7.87 -5.23
N LEU A 165 -0.17 -6.88 -6.05
CA LEU A 165 -0.37 -6.93 -7.51
C LEU A 165 0.90 -7.40 -8.24
N ASP A 166 1.93 -6.55 -8.25
CA ASP A 166 3.12 -6.68 -9.09
C ASP A 166 3.98 -7.87 -8.64
N GLN A 167 4.32 -8.76 -9.57
CA GLN A 167 5.01 -10.03 -9.31
C GLN A 167 4.29 -10.99 -8.34
N THR A 168 3.09 -10.65 -7.85
CA THR A 168 2.24 -11.55 -7.05
C THR A 168 1.18 -12.20 -7.92
N ILE A 169 0.22 -11.43 -8.45
CA ILE A 169 -0.88 -11.94 -9.31
C ILE A 169 -0.81 -11.41 -10.75
N VAL A 170 -0.01 -10.39 -11.02
CA VAL A 170 0.25 -9.86 -12.36
C VAL A 170 1.74 -9.56 -12.54
N HIS A 171 2.21 -9.50 -13.78
CA HIS A 171 3.50 -8.89 -14.11
C HIS A 171 3.25 -7.76 -15.11
N ALA A 172 3.82 -6.58 -14.87
CA ALA A 172 3.61 -5.39 -15.67
C ALA A 172 4.88 -4.94 -16.37
N THR A 173 4.74 -4.41 -17.59
CA THR A 173 5.82 -3.75 -18.32
C THR A 173 5.29 -2.56 -19.11
N VAL A 174 6.18 -1.63 -19.42
CA VAL A 174 5.92 -0.47 -20.30
C VAL A 174 6.72 -0.57 -21.61
N ASP A 175 7.35 -1.72 -21.85
CA ASP A 175 8.15 -1.97 -23.05
C ASP A 175 7.26 -1.97 -24.31
N PRO A 176 7.50 -1.04 -25.26
CA PRO A 176 6.70 -0.97 -26.49
C PRO A 176 6.82 -2.23 -27.36
N THR A 177 7.90 -3.01 -27.24
CA THR A 177 8.10 -4.26 -27.99
C THR A 177 6.99 -5.27 -27.72
N VAL A 178 6.42 -5.28 -26.50
CA VAL A 178 5.25 -6.11 -26.21
C VAL A 178 4.04 -5.70 -27.05
N GLY A 179 3.83 -4.40 -27.23
CA GLY A 179 2.78 -3.87 -28.09
C GLY A 179 2.97 -4.23 -29.57
N GLU A 180 4.22 -4.16 -30.04
CA GLU A 180 4.60 -4.56 -31.40
C GLU A 180 4.29 -6.05 -31.64
N TRP A 181 4.71 -6.93 -30.72
CA TRP A 181 4.44 -8.38 -30.80
C TRP A 181 2.95 -8.71 -30.75
N ILE A 182 2.18 -8.00 -29.93
CA ILE A 182 0.72 -8.18 -29.88
C ILE A 182 0.09 -7.76 -31.21
N ALA A 183 0.46 -6.59 -31.74
CA ALA A 183 -0.08 -6.08 -33.00
C ALA A 183 0.27 -6.99 -34.19
N GLU A 184 1.49 -7.53 -34.21
CA GLU A 184 1.96 -8.50 -35.20
C GLU A 184 1.13 -9.79 -35.14
N GLY A 185 0.90 -10.33 -33.94
CA GLY A 185 0.11 -11.54 -33.72
C GLY A 185 -1.37 -11.37 -34.10
N GLU A 186 -2.00 -10.25 -33.70
CA GLU A 186 -3.37 -9.90 -34.11
C GLU A 186 -3.49 -9.78 -35.64
N ALA A 187 -2.51 -9.16 -36.29
CA ALA A 187 -2.46 -9.03 -37.74
C ALA A 187 -2.30 -10.39 -38.43
N TRP A 188 -1.44 -11.27 -37.88
CA TRP A 188 -1.26 -12.64 -38.37
C TRP A 188 -2.58 -13.44 -38.27
N GLU A 189 -3.28 -13.42 -37.13
CA GLU A 189 -4.58 -14.11 -37.00
C GLU A 189 -5.63 -13.57 -37.97
N ALA A 190 -5.66 -12.25 -38.19
CA ALA A 190 -6.56 -11.64 -39.16
C ALA A 190 -6.23 -12.07 -40.60
N ARG A 191 -4.96 -12.27 -40.95
CA ARG A 191 -4.54 -12.83 -42.25
C ARG A 191 -4.99 -14.28 -42.38
N GLN A 192 -4.79 -15.12 -41.36
CA GLN A 192 -5.24 -16.51 -41.35
C GLN A 192 -6.75 -16.64 -41.49
N ALA A 193 -7.52 -15.83 -40.76
CA ALA A 193 -8.99 -15.82 -40.86
C ALA A 193 -9.47 -15.43 -42.28
N LYS A 194 -8.82 -14.46 -42.92
CA LYS A 194 -9.12 -14.07 -44.32
C LYS A 194 -8.79 -15.17 -45.32
N ARG A 195 -7.66 -15.89 -45.14
CA ARG A 195 -7.27 -17.03 -45.99
C ARG A 195 -8.28 -18.19 -45.84
N ALA A 196 -8.67 -18.51 -44.60
CA ALA A 196 -9.69 -19.53 -44.33
C ALA A 196 -11.05 -19.17 -44.95
N ALA A 197 -11.48 -17.91 -44.87
CA ALA A 197 -12.73 -17.44 -45.49
C ALA A 197 -12.72 -17.57 -47.02
N LYS A 198 -11.61 -17.21 -47.69
CA LYS A 198 -11.44 -17.38 -49.15
C LYS A 198 -11.50 -18.84 -49.60
N HIS A 199 -10.97 -19.76 -48.79
CA HIS A 199 -11.06 -21.20 -49.08
C HIS A 199 -12.47 -21.78 -48.86
N SER A 200 -13.27 -21.20 -47.96
CA SER A 200 -14.66 -21.64 -47.73
C SER A 200 -15.66 -21.18 -48.79
N ASP A 201 -15.38 -20.09 -49.51
CA ASP A 201 -16.27 -19.48 -50.53
C ASP A 201 -15.94 -19.94 -51.97
N GLY A 202 -14.94 -20.82 -52.14
CA GLY A 202 -14.39 -21.24 -53.42
C GLY A 202 -14.85 -22.60 -53.97
N SER A 203 -15.93 -23.20 -53.44
CA SER A 203 -16.45 -24.49 -53.93
C SER A 203 -17.78 -24.34 -54.70
N SER A 204 -17.77 -23.51 -55.74
CA SER A 204 -18.59 -23.70 -56.95
C SER A 204 -18.13 -22.74 -58.05
N ASP A 205 -17.20 -23.17 -58.90
CA ASP A 205 -17.51 -23.22 -60.33
C ASP A 205 -16.39 -23.88 -61.15
N THR A 206 -16.85 -24.88 -61.88
CA THR A 206 -16.16 -25.69 -62.87
C THR A 206 -15.50 -24.86 -63.97
N ALA A 207 -14.23 -25.18 -64.24
CA ALA A 207 -13.54 -25.20 -65.54
C ALA A 207 -14.10 -24.33 -66.68
N LYS A 208 -13.28 -23.40 -67.17
CA LYS A 208 -13.10 -23.15 -68.61
C LYS A 208 -11.72 -22.54 -68.89
N GLU A 209 -10.89 -23.34 -69.54
CA GLU A 209 -9.74 -22.90 -70.31
C GLU A 209 -10.14 -21.82 -71.32
N ASN A 210 -9.28 -20.83 -71.52
CA ASN A 210 -9.12 -20.27 -72.86
C ASN A 210 -7.74 -19.61 -73.00
N GLU A 211 -6.96 -20.15 -73.93
CA GLU A 211 -5.75 -19.56 -74.49
C GLU A 211 -6.04 -18.18 -75.11
N LYS A 212 -5.11 -17.22 -74.92
CA LYS A 212 -4.73 -16.32 -76.02
C LYS A 212 -3.36 -15.70 -75.80
N ASN A 213 -2.48 -15.98 -76.76
CA ASN A 213 -1.18 -15.36 -76.99
C ASN A 213 -1.25 -13.83 -77.09
N GLY A 214 -0.17 -13.18 -76.65
CA GLY A 214 0.11 -11.76 -76.89
C GLY A 214 1.49 -11.38 -76.37
N ASP A 215 2.47 -11.42 -77.28
CA ASP A 215 3.87 -11.06 -77.05
C ASP A 215 4.04 -9.59 -76.63
N GLY A 216 4.95 -9.33 -75.69
CA GLY A 216 5.32 -7.99 -75.25
C GLY A 216 6.52 -8.01 -74.30
N GLU A 217 7.71 -7.84 -74.86
CA GLU A 217 9.00 -7.79 -74.19
C GLU A 217 9.13 -6.63 -73.18
N GLY A 218 9.89 -6.87 -72.10
CA GLY A 218 10.62 -5.82 -71.38
C GLY A 218 10.26 -5.66 -69.91
N SER A 219 10.82 -6.51 -69.04
CA SER A 219 10.95 -6.21 -67.61
C SER A 219 12.17 -6.91 -67.01
N THR A 220 13.29 -6.19 -66.95
CA THR A 220 14.33 -6.45 -65.95
C THR A 220 13.90 -5.80 -64.64
N ALA A 221 13.03 -6.49 -63.90
CA ALA A 221 12.88 -6.26 -62.47
C ALA A 221 13.64 -7.38 -61.78
N SER A 222 14.66 -6.98 -61.02
CA SER A 222 15.48 -7.85 -60.20
C SER A 222 14.61 -8.71 -59.31
N ASP A 223 14.69 -10.01 -59.61
CA ASP A 223 14.27 -11.13 -58.80
C ASP A 223 14.77 -10.98 -57.37
N THR A 224 13.85 -10.63 -56.48
CA THR A 224 13.94 -10.95 -55.06
C THR A 224 12.57 -11.51 -54.70
N THR A 225 12.28 -12.71 -55.21
CA THR A 225 11.27 -13.58 -54.59
C THR A 225 11.75 -13.91 -53.18
N ILE A 226 11.43 -13.03 -52.24
CA ILE A 226 11.19 -13.44 -50.86
C ILE A 226 10.02 -14.40 -50.98
N SER A 227 10.24 -15.66 -50.65
CA SER A 227 9.19 -16.68 -50.67
C SER A 227 8.02 -16.19 -49.82
N GLU A 228 6.79 -16.29 -50.34
CA GLU A 228 5.54 -15.98 -49.63
C GLU A 228 5.39 -16.76 -48.29
N ASP A 229 6.26 -17.74 -48.07
CA ASP A 229 6.39 -18.57 -46.88
C ASP A 229 7.13 -17.88 -45.71
N GLU A 230 8.06 -16.93 -45.94
CA GLU A 230 8.81 -16.26 -44.86
C GLU A 230 8.02 -15.07 -44.24
N GLU A 231 7.09 -14.45 -44.97
CA GLU A 231 6.28 -13.32 -44.48
C GLU A 231 5.09 -13.74 -43.59
N ASP A 232 4.80 -15.03 -43.49
CA ASP A 232 3.64 -15.56 -42.74
C ASP A 232 4.01 -16.36 -41.50
N GLU A 233 5.28 -16.28 -41.06
CA GLU A 233 5.70 -16.82 -39.76
C GLU A 233 4.99 -16.08 -38.62
N VAL A 234 4.46 -16.85 -37.67
CA VAL A 234 3.83 -16.31 -36.46
C VAL A 234 4.92 -15.93 -35.47
N ASN A 235 4.79 -14.75 -34.86
CA ASN A 235 5.68 -14.36 -33.77
C ASN A 235 5.69 -15.45 -32.68
N PRO A 236 6.87 -15.98 -32.29
CA PRO A 236 6.97 -17.10 -31.36
C PRO A 236 6.39 -16.80 -29.96
N ASN A 237 6.28 -15.52 -29.61
CA ASN A 237 5.72 -15.08 -28.33
C ASN A 237 4.19 -14.92 -28.38
N TRP A 238 3.56 -14.94 -29.56
CA TRP A 238 2.15 -14.56 -29.72
C TRP A 238 1.20 -15.35 -28.82
N GLU A 239 1.34 -16.68 -28.78
CA GLU A 239 0.46 -17.54 -27.97
C GLU A 239 0.48 -17.16 -26.49
N ALA A 240 1.64 -16.77 -25.96
CA ALA A 240 1.81 -16.38 -24.57
C ALA A 240 1.32 -14.95 -24.28
N LEU A 241 1.08 -14.12 -25.30
CA LEU A 241 0.68 -12.71 -25.18
C LEU A 241 -0.83 -12.47 -25.35
N LYS A 242 -1.61 -13.48 -25.75
CA LYS A 242 -3.05 -13.36 -26.05
C LYS A 242 -3.92 -12.86 -24.88
N ASP A 243 -3.53 -13.18 -23.66
CA ASP A 243 -4.21 -12.81 -22.41
C ASP A 243 -3.61 -11.55 -21.77
N VAL A 244 -2.60 -10.93 -22.37
CA VAL A 244 -2.04 -9.66 -21.92
C VAL A 244 -3.09 -8.56 -22.04
N LYS A 245 -3.30 -7.84 -20.94
CA LYS A 245 -4.18 -6.67 -20.87
C LYS A 245 -3.35 -5.42 -21.11
N LYS A 246 -3.95 -4.39 -21.70
CA LYS A 246 -3.28 -3.11 -21.96
C LYS A 246 -4.17 -1.94 -21.58
N PHE A 247 -3.58 -0.94 -20.93
CA PHE A 247 -4.24 0.32 -20.60
C PHE A 247 -3.23 1.45 -20.62
N ARG A 248 -3.72 2.68 -20.71
CA ARG A 248 -2.90 3.89 -20.84
C ARG A 248 -3.18 4.81 -19.67
N LEU A 249 -2.13 5.17 -18.94
CA LEU A 249 -2.20 6.16 -17.86
C LEU A 249 -1.68 7.50 -18.37
N GLY A 250 -2.44 8.57 -18.16
CA GLY A 250 -2.04 9.92 -18.53
C GLY A 250 -0.85 10.44 -17.69
N PRO A 251 -0.17 11.51 -18.15
CA PRO A 251 0.97 12.11 -17.45
C PRO A 251 0.67 12.49 -15.99
N GLU A 252 -0.57 12.90 -15.72
CA GLU A 252 -1.08 13.26 -14.39
C GLU A 252 -1.12 12.07 -13.41
N ALA A 253 -1.30 10.85 -13.91
CA ALA A 253 -1.40 9.63 -13.10
C ALA A 253 -0.02 9.05 -12.71
N LEU A 254 1.06 9.55 -13.31
CA LEU A 254 2.44 9.10 -13.10
C LEU A 254 3.18 9.88 -12.00
N GLY A 255 2.53 10.86 -11.37
CA GLY A 255 3.08 11.61 -10.24
C GLY A 255 4.31 12.47 -10.56
N GLN A 256 4.55 12.80 -11.84
CA GLN A 256 5.64 13.70 -12.22
C GLN A 256 5.26 15.14 -11.90
N THR A 257 5.94 15.74 -10.91
CA THR A 257 5.87 17.17 -10.63
C THR A 257 6.35 17.97 -11.83
N ASP A 258 5.53 18.92 -12.29
CA ASP A 258 5.83 19.92 -13.33
C ASP A 258 7.30 20.34 -13.36
N ASN A 259 8.10 19.71 -14.22
CA ASN A 259 9.47 20.14 -14.47
C ASN A 259 9.42 21.33 -15.46
N ARG A 260 8.98 22.49 -14.96
CA ARG A 260 8.96 23.76 -15.69
C ARG A 260 10.40 24.21 -15.96
N GLY A 261 11.01 23.68 -17.04
CA GLY A 261 12.39 24.05 -17.36
C GLY A 261 12.98 23.63 -18.71
N ARG A 262 12.28 22.87 -19.57
CA ARG A 262 12.86 22.48 -20.87
C ARG A 262 11.96 22.88 -22.05
N LYS A 263 12.33 23.97 -22.73
CA LYS A 263 11.80 24.33 -24.05
C LYS A 263 12.52 23.49 -25.10
N GLY A 264 11.86 22.45 -25.60
CA GLY A 264 12.31 21.59 -26.69
C GLY A 264 11.12 21.04 -27.49
N LYS A 265 11.34 20.70 -28.75
CA LYS A 265 10.35 20.43 -29.81
C LYS A 265 9.70 19.02 -29.72
N ASP A 266 9.68 18.41 -28.53
CA ASP A 266 9.17 17.05 -28.23
C ASP A 266 7.80 17.04 -27.51
N LYS A 267 7.10 18.18 -27.48
CA LYS A 267 5.83 18.33 -26.74
C LYS A 267 4.64 17.51 -27.26
N SER A 268 4.72 16.89 -28.43
CA SER A 268 3.59 16.13 -28.98
C SER A 268 3.56 14.67 -28.53
N VAL A 269 4.63 14.15 -27.92
CA VAL A 269 4.69 12.75 -27.43
C VAL A 269 4.42 12.67 -25.92
N GLU A 270 4.78 13.71 -25.15
CA GLU A 270 4.56 13.76 -23.69
C GLU A 270 3.08 13.90 -23.28
N GLN A 271 2.16 14.09 -24.22
CA GLN A 271 0.73 14.28 -23.93
C GLN A 271 -0.08 12.98 -24.03
N ASP A 272 0.50 11.90 -24.59
CA ASP A 272 -0.21 10.66 -24.90
C ASP A 272 -0.19 9.62 -23.77
N GLY A 273 0.42 9.92 -22.63
CA GLY A 273 0.51 9.01 -21.48
C GLY A 273 1.45 7.82 -21.71
N CYS A 274 1.50 6.91 -20.74
CA CYS A 274 2.32 5.70 -20.79
C CYS A 274 1.42 4.48 -20.97
N MET A 275 1.78 3.59 -21.91
CA MET A 275 1.07 2.33 -22.14
C MET A 275 1.63 1.25 -21.22
N TYR A 276 0.75 0.59 -20.48
CA TYR A 276 1.06 -0.53 -19.60
C TYR A 276 0.56 -1.82 -20.23
N TYR A 277 1.39 -2.86 -20.18
CA TYR A 277 1.07 -4.22 -20.54
C TYR A 277 1.08 -5.07 -19.29
N ILE A 278 -0.07 -5.67 -18.96
CA ILE A 278 -0.26 -6.46 -17.75
C ILE A 278 -0.50 -7.90 -18.17
N LYS A 279 0.38 -8.79 -17.73
CA LYS A 279 0.20 -10.23 -17.86
C LYS A 279 -0.39 -10.76 -16.55
N PRO A 280 -1.63 -11.28 -16.54
CA PRO A 280 -2.15 -12.00 -15.38
C PRO A 280 -1.37 -13.30 -15.14
N ARG A 281 -1.23 -13.69 -13.87
CA ARG A 281 -0.61 -14.96 -13.50
C ARG A 281 -1.52 -16.12 -13.92
N PRO A 282 -0.99 -17.21 -14.53
CA PRO A 282 -1.83 -18.31 -15.00
C PRO A 282 -2.74 -18.86 -13.89
N GLY A 283 -4.02 -19.04 -14.21
CA GLY A 283 -5.04 -19.49 -13.25
C GLY A 283 -5.64 -18.38 -12.37
N TRP A 284 -5.37 -17.09 -12.63
CA TRP A 284 -5.89 -15.98 -11.81
C TRP A 284 -7.42 -15.99 -11.68
N VAL A 285 -8.16 -16.30 -12.74
CA VAL A 285 -9.64 -16.30 -12.72
C VAL A 285 -10.17 -17.29 -11.68
N ASP A 286 -9.70 -18.54 -11.77
CA ASP A 286 -10.11 -19.61 -10.85
C ASP A 286 -9.61 -19.32 -9.44
N PHE A 287 -8.39 -18.79 -9.30
CA PHE A 287 -7.83 -18.41 -8.01
C PHE A 287 -8.67 -17.33 -7.32
N LEU A 288 -8.93 -16.21 -7.99
CA LEU A 288 -9.69 -15.10 -7.42
C LEU A 288 -11.12 -15.53 -7.08
N SER A 289 -11.77 -16.33 -7.94
CA SER A 289 -13.10 -16.85 -7.67
C SER A 289 -13.13 -17.76 -6.43
N GLN A 290 -12.21 -18.72 -6.35
CA GLN A 290 -12.17 -19.66 -5.22
C GLN A 290 -11.76 -18.96 -3.91
N MET A 291 -10.83 -18.02 -3.96
CA MET A 291 -10.43 -17.26 -2.78
C MET A 291 -11.56 -16.35 -2.31
N ALA A 292 -12.34 -15.74 -3.21
CA ALA A 292 -13.46 -14.89 -2.83
C ALA A 292 -14.57 -15.65 -2.06
N ASP A 293 -14.66 -16.99 -2.18
CA ASP A 293 -15.62 -17.80 -1.42
C ASP A 293 -15.24 -17.94 0.07
N ILE A 294 -13.94 -17.89 0.39
CA ILE A 294 -13.40 -18.12 1.74
C ILE A 294 -12.66 -16.90 2.32
N TYR A 295 -12.43 -15.88 1.51
CA TYR A 295 -11.81 -14.62 1.91
C TYR A 295 -12.61 -13.40 1.44
N GLU A 296 -12.62 -12.36 2.25
CA GLU A 296 -12.86 -10.99 1.79
C GLU A 296 -11.54 -10.39 1.31
N MET A 297 -11.48 -10.01 0.03
CA MET A 297 -10.21 -9.69 -0.63
C MET A 297 -9.98 -8.18 -0.71
N HIS A 298 -8.75 -7.77 -0.38
CA HIS A 298 -8.26 -6.40 -0.41
C HIS A 298 -6.99 -6.35 -1.27
N VAL A 299 -6.86 -5.32 -2.10
CA VAL A 299 -5.60 -5.03 -2.80
C VAL A 299 -4.73 -4.12 -1.92
N TYR A 300 -3.44 -4.45 -1.81
CA TYR A 300 -2.45 -3.55 -1.22
C TYR A 300 -1.18 -3.57 -2.06
N THR A 301 -1.00 -2.53 -2.88
CA THR A 301 0.12 -2.39 -3.83
C THR A 301 0.98 -1.16 -3.52
N MET A 302 2.23 -1.19 -3.98
CA MET A 302 3.15 -0.04 -4.03
C MET A 302 3.02 0.79 -5.33
N GLY A 303 2.13 0.39 -6.25
CA GLY A 303 1.72 1.21 -7.39
C GLY A 303 0.86 2.41 -6.99
N THR A 304 0.67 3.35 -7.92
CA THR A 304 -0.26 4.49 -7.73
C THR A 304 -1.71 4.02 -7.70
N ARG A 305 -2.62 4.87 -7.20
CA ARG A 305 -4.06 4.54 -7.19
C ARG A 305 -4.59 4.28 -8.60
N ALA A 306 -4.25 5.16 -9.54
CA ALA A 306 -4.68 5.04 -10.94
C ALA A 306 -4.20 3.72 -11.56
N TYR A 307 -2.96 3.31 -11.27
CA TYR A 307 -2.45 2.02 -11.71
C TYR A 307 -3.24 0.86 -11.11
N ALA A 308 -3.46 0.87 -9.80
CA ALA A 308 -4.18 -0.19 -9.10
C ALA A 308 -5.62 -0.36 -9.60
N GLU A 309 -6.32 0.75 -9.86
CA GLU A 309 -7.69 0.75 -10.38
C GLU A 309 -7.76 0.15 -11.79
N GLU A 310 -6.85 0.52 -12.70
CA GLU A 310 -6.79 -0.06 -14.05
C GLU A 310 -6.41 -1.54 -14.05
N VAL A 311 -5.45 -1.96 -13.20
CA VAL A 311 -5.12 -3.38 -13.04
C VAL A 311 -6.32 -4.16 -12.51
N CYS A 312 -7.00 -3.65 -11.49
CA CYS A 312 -8.21 -4.29 -10.94
C CYS A 312 -9.32 -4.38 -12.00
N ALA A 313 -9.55 -3.33 -12.79
CA ALA A 313 -10.53 -3.37 -13.88
C ALA A 313 -10.16 -4.41 -14.96
N ALA A 314 -8.87 -4.68 -15.16
CA ALA A 314 -8.40 -5.68 -16.11
C ALA A 314 -8.57 -7.14 -15.63
N ILE A 315 -8.49 -7.39 -14.30
CA ILE A 315 -8.55 -8.74 -13.72
C ILE A 315 -9.87 -9.08 -13.01
N ASP A 316 -10.63 -8.08 -12.55
CA ASP A 316 -11.96 -8.15 -11.94
C ASP A 316 -12.88 -7.10 -12.60
N PRO A 317 -13.30 -7.30 -13.86
CA PRO A 317 -14.05 -6.28 -14.63
C PRO A 317 -15.41 -5.92 -14.04
N GLU A 318 -15.99 -6.79 -13.22
CA GLU A 318 -17.28 -6.59 -12.57
C GLU A 318 -17.15 -5.96 -11.17
N SER A 319 -15.92 -5.73 -10.71
CA SER A 319 -15.60 -5.20 -9.37
C SER A 319 -16.26 -5.98 -8.23
N LYS A 320 -16.48 -7.29 -8.42
CA LYS A 320 -17.18 -8.15 -7.46
C LYS A 320 -16.25 -8.62 -6.35
N ILE A 321 -14.97 -8.78 -6.67
CA ILE A 321 -14.00 -9.44 -5.81
C ILE A 321 -13.32 -8.41 -4.91
N PHE A 322 -12.77 -7.35 -5.50
CA PHE A 322 -12.07 -6.30 -4.73
C PHE A 322 -12.98 -5.11 -4.40
N GLY A 323 -13.92 -4.77 -5.28
CA GLY A 323 -14.75 -3.58 -5.13
C GLY A 323 -13.89 -2.33 -4.87
N GLY A 324 -14.23 -1.56 -3.83
CA GLY A 324 -13.45 -0.39 -3.40
C GLY A 324 -12.30 -0.68 -2.43
N ARG A 325 -11.98 -1.95 -2.16
CA ARG A 325 -10.96 -2.35 -1.16
C ARG A 325 -9.53 -2.30 -1.71
N ILE A 326 -9.12 -1.15 -2.24
CA ILE A 326 -7.82 -0.96 -2.89
C ILE A 326 -7.00 0.06 -2.11
N LEU A 327 -5.89 -0.39 -1.51
CA LEU A 327 -4.91 0.46 -0.86
C LEU A 327 -3.68 0.59 -1.77
N SER A 328 -3.43 1.79 -2.27
CA SER A 328 -2.26 2.05 -3.12
C SER A 328 -1.17 2.77 -2.35
N ARG A 329 -0.04 3.03 -3.02
CA ARG A 329 1.03 3.88 -2.49
C ARG A 329 0.53 5.23 -1.99
N ASP A 330 -0.46 5.80 -2.68
CA ASP A 330 -0.96 7.16 -2.44
C ASP A 330 -1.70 7.28 -1.09
N GLU A 331 -2.26 6.18 -0.56
CA GLU A 331 -3.00 6.15 0.71
C GLU A 331 -2.39 5.27 1.81
N SER A 332 -1.33 4.54 1.47
CA SER A 332 -0.65 3.59 2.37
C SER A 332 -0.01 4.27 3.59
N GLY A 333 0.40 5.54 3.45
CA GLY A 333 1.14 6.28 4.47
C GLY A 333 2.65 5.95 4.54
N SER A 334 3.15 5.06 3.67
CA SER A 334 4.57 4.69 3.61
C SER A 334 4.97 4.30 2.19
N LEU A 335 6.10 4.84 1.72
CA LEU A 335 6.65 4.54 0.39
C LEU A 335 7.51 3.27 0.37
N THR A 336 7.84 2.72 1.54
CA THR A 336 8.85 1.66 1.69
C THR A 336 8.36 0.42 2.40
N GLN A 337 7.22 0.51 3.11
CA GLN A 337 6.69 -0.55 3.97
C GLN A 337 5.17 -0.60 3.87
N LYS A 338 4.61 -1.81 3.96
CA LYS A 338 3.18 -2.08 4.10
C LYS A 338 2.90 -2.44 5.56
N SER A 339 1.77 -1.96 6.10
CA SER A 339 1.39 -2.23 7.48
C SER A 339 -0.05 -2.73 7.58
N LEU A 340 -0.23 -3.84 8.30
CA LEU A 340 -1.56 -4.34 8.64
C LEU A 340 -2.37 -3.32 9.43
N GLN A 341 -1.71 -2.44 10.22
CA GLN A 341 -2.39 -1.42 11.00
C GLN A 341 -3.16 -0.42 10.14
N ARG A 342 -2.83 -0.30 8.85
CA ARG A 342 -3.52 0.60 7.92
C ARG A 342 -4.93 0.11 7.56
N LEU A 343 -5.16 -1.20 7.63
CA LEU A 343 -6.45 -1.84 7.35
C LEU A 343 -7.12 -2.40 8.61
N PHE A 344 -6.31 -2.91 9.52
CA PHE A 344 -6.71 -3.60 10.75
C PHE A 344 -5.88 -3.06 11.93
N PRO A 345 -6.20 -1.85 12.42
CA PRO A 345 -5.44 -1.20 13.49
C PRO A 345 -5.49 -1.91 14.86
N CYS A 346 -6.55 -2.66 15.18
CA CYS A 346 -6.71 -3.28 16.51
C CYS A 346 -6.62 -4.82 16.51
N ASP A 347 -7.20 -5.51 15.52
CA ASP A 347 -7.24 -6.98 15.46
C ASP A 347 -6.77 -7.51 14.09
N GLN A 348 -5.67 -8.28 14.11
CA GLN A 348 -5.01 -8.87 12.94
C GLN A 348 -5.08 -10.41 12.95
N SER A 349 -5.92 -11.01 13.81
CA SER A 349 -6.00 -12.46 13.94
C SER A 349 -6.64 -13.17 12.75
N MET A 350 -7.44 -12.44 11.95
CA MET A 350 -8.21 -12.99 10.83
C MET A 350 -7.69 -12.56 9.45
N VAL A 351 -6.49 -11.98 9.37
CA VAL A 351 -5.91 -11.50 8.11
C VAL A 351 -4.77 -12.40 7.63
N VAL A 352 -4.76 -12.68 6.33
CA VAL A 352 -3.68 -13.36 5.61
C VAL A 352 -3.16 -12.41 4.52
N ILE A 353 -1.87 -12.43 4.25
CA ILE A 353 -1.24 -11.64 3.19
C ILE A 353 -0.63 -12.59 2.17
N ILE A 354 -0.81 -12.30 0.88
CA ILE A 354 0.01 -12.86 -0.20
C ILE A 354 0.78 -11.74 -0.89
N ASP A 355 2.10 -11.86 -0.90
CA ASP A 355 3.03 -10.87 -1.44
C ASP A 355 4.33 -11.59 -1.81
N ASP A 356 4.98 -11.18 -2.89
CA ASP A 356 6.26 -11.77 -3.31
C ASP A 356 7.42 -11.26 -2.45
N ARG A 357 7.25 -10.09 -1.81
CA ARG A 357 8.24 -9.41 -0.98
C ARG A 357 7.92 -9.55 0.50
N ALA A 358 8.82 -10.19 1.24
CA ALA A 358 8.72 -10.27 2.70
C ALA A 358 9.25 -9.02 3.42
N ASP A 359 10.15 -8.28 2.78
CA ASP A 359 10.84 -7.14 3.38
C ASP A 359 9.95 -5.90 3.54
N VAL A 360 8.95 -5.75 2.67
CA VAL A 360 7.94 -4.68 2.78
C VAL A 360 6.92 -4.95 3.88
N TRP A 361 6.87 -6.16 4.43
CA TRP A 361 5.94 -6.58 5.49
C TRP A 361 6.64 -6.86 6.81
N GLU A 362 7.91 -6.47 6.94
CA GLU A 362 8.74 -6.78 8.10
C GLU A 362 8.70 -8.28 8.48
N TRP A 363 8.64 -9.17 7.47
CA TRP A 363 8.55 -10.62 7.67
C TRP A 363 7.38 -11.03 8.59
N SER A 364 6.24 -10.35 8.44
CA SER A 364 5.01 -10.61 9.20
C SER A 364 4.64 -12.11 9.23
N PRO A 365 4.20 -12.64 10.39
CA PRO A 365 3.76 -14.03 10.49
C PRO A 365 2.48 -14.32 9.69
N ASN A 366 1.71 -13.28 9.32
CA ASN A 366 0.51 -13.39 8.49
C ASN A 366 0.84 -13.49 6.99
N LEU A 367 2.12 -13.34 6.61
CA LEU A 367 2.56 -13.36 5.22
C LEU A 367 2.80 -14.77 4.71
N VAL A 368 2.11 -15.11 3.64
CA VAL A 368 2.45 -16.22 2.75
C VAL A 368 3.25 -15.64 1.59
N LYS A 369 4.57 -15.72 1.69
CA LYS A 369 5.47 -15.25 0.63
C LYS A 369 5.27 -16.11 -0.62
N VAL A 370 4.93 -15.48 -1.74
CA VAL A 370 4.79 -16.17 -3.03
C VAL A 370 6.09 -16.11 -3.84
N ILE A 371 6.19 -16.99 -4.84
CA ILE A 371 7.29 -16.91 -5.82
C ILE A 371 6.99 -15.71 -6.74
N PRO A 372 7.94 -14.77 -6.92
CA PRO A 372 7.79 -13.67 -7.86
C PRO A 372 7.40 -14.16 -9.25
N TYR A 373 6.38 -13.55 -9.83
CA TYR A 373 5.89 -13.89 -11.15
C TYR A 373 6.65 -13.10 -12.22
N ASP A 374 7.63 -13.77 -12.83
CA ASP A 374 8.52 -13.19 -13.84
C ASP A 374 8.19 -13.71 -15.25
N PHE A 375 7.13 -13.16 -15.85
CA PHE A 375 6.80 -13.41 -17.27
C PHE A 375 7.63 -12.60 -18.27
N PHE A 376 7.71 -11.27 -18.11
CA PHE A 376 8.51 -10.40 -18.95
C PHE A 376 9.98 -10.47 -18.53
N VAL A 377 10.71 -11.43 -19.11
CA VAL A 377 12.09 -11.74 -18.73
C VAL A 377 12.97 -10.48 -18.74
N GLY A 378 13.66 -10.23 -17.63
CA GLY A 378 14.55 -9.08 -17.47
C GLY A 378 13.84 -7.80 -17.03
N ILE A 379 12.51 -7.82 -16.93
CA ILE A 379 11.72 -6.77 -16.31
C ILE A 379 11.46 -7.16 -14.85
N GLY A 380 11.85 -6.29 -13.92
CA GLY A 380 11.53 -6.44 -12.50
C GLY A 380 10.19 -5.80 -12.14
N ASP A 381 9.94 -5.63 -10.84
CA ASP A 381 8.81 -4.83 -10.36
C ASP A 381 8.98 -3.35 -10.76
N ILE A 382 8.12 -2.88 -11.67
CA ILE A 382 8.14 -1.50 -12.19
C ILE A 382 7.73 -0.45 -11.13
N ASN A 383 7.07 -0.87 -10.05
CA ASN A 383 6.65 -0.03 -8.95
C ASN A 383 7.61 -0.07 -7.75
N SER A 384 8.72 -0.83 -7.84
CA SER A 384 9.69 -0.97 -6.76
C SER A 384 10.70 0.16 -6.62
N ALA A 385 10.60 1.25 -7.39
CA ALA A 385 11.64 2.29 -7.49
C ALA A 385 12.03 2.90 -6.13
N PHE A 386 11.10 2.94 -5.17
CA PHE A 386 11.30 3.46 -3.82
C PHE A 386 11.62 2.39 -2.78
N LEU A 387 11.61 1.11 -3.16
CA LEU A 387 11.84 -0.01 -2.28
C LEU A 387 13.33 -0.39 -2.22
N PRO A 388 13.80 -1.01 -1.13
CA PRO A 388 15.14 -1.57 -1.06
C PRO A 388 15.40 -2.54 -2.22
N LYS A 389 16.61 -2.49 -2.81
CA LYS A 389 17.03 -3.46 -3.82
C LYS A 389 17.25 -4.81 -3.15
N LEU A 390 16.53 -5.82 -3.60
CA LEU A 390 16.76 -7.20 -3.18
C LEU A 390 18.02 -7.74 -3.87
N GLU A 391 18.93 -8.36 -3.13
CA GLU A 391 20.02 -9.12 -3.74
C GLU A 391 19.48 -10.43 -4.31
N PRO A 392 19.82 -10.81 -5.56
CA PRO A 392 19.36 -12.06 -6.15
C PRO A 392 19.88 -13.26 -5.35
N LEU A 393 18.98 -14.15 -4.92
CA LEU A 393 19.34 -15.38 -4.18
C LEU A 393 19.63 -16.59 -5.09
N THR A 394 19.76 -16.39 -6.40
CA THR A 394 20.11 -17.45 -7.35
C THR A 394 21.42 -17.10 -8.05
N PRO A 395 22.44 -17.99 -8.05
CA PRO A 395 23.60 -17.81 -8.92
C PRO A 395 23.11 -17.89 -10.36
N VAL A 396 23.37 -16.84 -11.12
CA VAL A 396 23.22 -16.83 -12.58
C VAL A 396 24.01 -18.03 -13.10
N LEU A 397 23.35 -18.99 -13.76
CA LEU A 397 24.04 -20.01 -14.53
C LEU A 397 24.82 -19.29 -15.62
N GLU A 398 26.14 -19.25 -15.47
CA GLU A 398 27.05 -18.68 -16.47
C GLU A 398 26.87 -19.44 -17.78
N THR A 399 26.39 -18.74 -18.82
CA THR A 399 26.52 -19.20 -20.20
C THR A 399 28.00 -19.32 -20.56
N PRO A 400 28.45 -20.42 -21.18
CA PRO A 400 29.86 -20.63 -21.48
C PRO A 400 30.34 -19.59 -22.50
N SER A 401 31.38 -18.86 -22.14
CA SER A 401 32.08 -17.94 -23.05
C SER A 401 32.77 -18.71 -24.19
N PRO A 402 32.85 -18.15 -25.42
CA PRO A 402 33.59 -18.78 -26.51
C PRO A 402 35.10 -18.77 -26.23
N PRO A 403 35.88 -19.71 -26.83
CA PRO A 403 37.26 -19.96 -26.44
C PRO A 403 38.21 -18.81 -26.86
N PRO A 404 39.33 -18.61 -26.13
CA PRO A 404 40.22 -17.49 -26.35
C PRO A 404 41.10 -17.68 -27.61
N ALA A 405 41.16 -16.66 -28.45
CA ALA A 405 42.14 -16.55 -29.52
C ALA A 405 43.53 -16.19 -28.97
N THR A 406 44.54 -16.81 -29.58
CA THR A 406 45.96 -16.85 -29.21
C THR A 406 46.72 -15.51 -29.25
N SER A 407 47.58 -15.37 -28.25
CA SER A 407 48.67 -14.43 -27.93
C SER A 407 49.48 -13.75 -29.05
N SER A 408 50.00 -12.53 -28.77
CA SER A 408 51.45 -12.22 -28.63
C SER A 408 51.69 -10.68 -28.45
N PRO A 409 52.90 -10.15 -28.16
CA PRO A 409 53.35 -9.78 -26.81
C PRO A 409 53.77 -8.29 -26.62
N SER A 410 53.86 -7.85 -25.37
CA SER A 410 54.33 -6.52 -24.92
C SER A 410 55.87 -6.40 -24.81
N PRO A 411 56.45 -5.18 -24.82
CA PRO A 411 57.77 -4.89 -24.24
C PRO A 411 57.71 -3.95 -23.00
N PRO A 412 58.81 -3.77 -22.24
CA PRO A 412 58.79 -3.74 -20.77
C PRO A 412 59.09 -2.40 -20.06
N SER A 413 58.54 -2.28 -18.82
CA SER A 413 59.02 -1.67 -17.54
C SER A 413 59.87 -0.38 -17.52
N SER A 414 59.59 0.66 -16.71
CA SER A 414 59.87 0.84 -15.24
C SER A 414 59.80 2.38 -14.91
N PRO A 415 60.06 2.89 -13.68
CA PRO A 415 59.66 2.52 -12.32
C PRO A 415 58.94 3.67 -11.54
N GLU A 416 58.37 3.35 -10.39
CA GLU A 416 57.78 4.24 -9.37
C GLU A 416 58.83 4.94 -8.47
N PRO A 417 58.46 6.03 -7.78
CA PRO A 417 58.98 6.34 -6.45
C PRO A 417 57.86 6.51 -5.38
N PRO A 418 58.20 6.50 -4.07
CA PRO A 418 57.38 5.84 -3.04
C PRO A 418 56.71 6.76 -2.01
N SER A 419 55.98 6.09 -1.09
CA SER A 419 55.56 6.50 0.29
C SER A 419 54.20 7.24 0.38
N ILE A 420 53.32 7.04 1.38
CA ILE A 420 53.46 6.74 2.81
C ILE A 420 52.26 5.91 3.32
N SER A 421 52.58 5.05 4.30
CA SER A 421 51.73 4.22 5.18
C SER A 421 50.56 4.90 5.90
N HIS A 422 49.47 4.15 6.11
CA HIS A 422 48.83 4.04 7.43
C HIS A 422 48.11 2.70 7.59
N SER A 423 48.56 1.94 8.59
CA SER A 423 47.96 0.70 9.08
C SER A 423 46.67 0.98 9.84
N GLN A 424 45.66 0.13 9.68
CA GLN A 424 44.81 -0.39 10.77
C GLN A 424 43.90 -1.50 10.23
N THR A 425 44.38 -2.73 10.36
CA THR A 425 43.58 -3.96 10.32
C THR A 425 43.76 -4.64 11.66
N GLU A 426 42.67 -4.82 12.41
CA GLU A 426 42.49 -5.99 13.27
C GLU A 426 41.00 -6.13 13.71
N THR A 427 40.40 -7.23 13.26
CA THR A 427 39.60 -8.15 14.09
C THR A 427 38.15 -7.78 14.44
N LYS A 428 37.19 -8.15 13.57
CA LYS A 428 35.79 -8.45 13.97
C LYS A 428 35.06 -9.45 13.06
N THR A 429 35.67 -10.61 12.81
CA THR A 429 34.97 -11.75 12.16
C THR A 429 35.26 -13.05 12.91
N ARG A 430 34.65 -13.24 14.08
CA ARG A 430 34.68 -14.55 14.77
C ARG A 430 33.66 -14.76 15.89
N ILE A 431 32.41 -14.31 15.76
CA ILE A 431 31.32 -14.76 16.64
C ILE A 431 30.03 -14.79 15.82
N TYR A 432 29.73 -15.91 15.15
CA TYR A 432 28.37 -16.39 14.80
C TYR A 432 28.48 -17.75 14.08
N ARG A 433 29.08 -18.75 14.75
CA ARG A 433 29.06 -20.14 14.25
C ARG A 433 29.07 -21.19 15.35
N ARG A 434 28.35 -20.94 16.45
CA ARG A 434 28.23 -21.91 17.54
C ARG A 434 26.91 -21.76 18.28
N LEU A 435 25.79 -22.13 17.65
CA LEU A 435 24.50 -22.41 18.31
C LEU A 435 23.59 -23.22 17.37
N LEU A 436 24.11 -24.35 16.85
CA LEU A 436 23.33 -25.40 16.19
C LEU A 436 23.87 -26.74 16.66
N HIS A 437 23.65 -27.06 17.93
CA HIS A 437 23.63 -28.40 18.50
C HIS A 437 23.10 -28.20 19.92
N LEU A 438 21.87 -28.65 20.16
CA LEU A 438 21.27 -29.09 21.44
C LEU A 438 19.73 -29.04 21.29
N LEU A 439 19.18 -30.00 20.55
CA LEU A 439 17.83 -30.52 20.81
C LEU A 439 18.01 -32.00 21.19
N PRO A 440 17.45 -32.47 22.31
CA PRO A 440 17.43 -33.88 22.66
C PRO A 440 16.23 -34.58 22.01
N ASP A 441 16.45 -35.82 21.58
CA ASP A 441 15.47 -36.74 21.02
C ASP A 441 14.31 -37.01 22.01
N SER A 442 13.08 -36.86 21.53
CA SER A 442 11.88 -37.65 21.87
C SER A 442 10.79 -37.40 20.82
#